data_AF-A0A8T4QUE3-F1
#
_entry.id   AF-A0A8T4QUE3-F1
#
_cell.length_a   1.000
_cell.length_b   1.000
_cell.length_c   1.000
_cell.angle_alpha   90.00
_cell.angle_beta   90.00
_cell.angle_gamma   90.00
#
_symmetry.space_group_name_H-M   'P 1'
#
loop_
_entity.id
_entity.type
_entity.pdbx_description
1 polymer ?
#
loop_
_entity_poly.entity_id
_entity_poly.type
_entity_poly.pdbx_seq_one_letter_code
_entity_poly.pdbx_strand_id
1 'polypeptide(L)'
;MAKSIKDGKIMLAFMITAYVTFGSKKEAEKIALALLKKRLIACANIFPVDSRYWQNGKIESQQEYAMLAKSQKRHFERIKALVQAMHSYEVPCVVCYDISGASASYSGWVREETSGH
;
A
#
# COMPACT_ATOMS: atom_id res chain seq x y z
N MET A 1 14.16 -1.94 35.75
CA MET A 1 13.66 -1.09 34.65
C MET A 1 13.38 -1.96 33.44
N ALA A 2 12.14 -2.42 33.30
CA ALA A 2 11.57 -3.02 32.10
C ALA A 2 10.06 -2.85 32.26
N LYS A 3 9.48 -1.80 31.65
CA LYS A 3 8.04 -1.57 31.73
C LYS A 3 7.34 -2.53 30.77
N SER A 4 7.00 -3.69 31.32
CA SER A 4 5.72 -4.37 31.22
C SER A 4 5.10 -4.46 29.82
N ILE A 5 5.27 -5.64 29.23
CA ILE A 5 4.31 -6.22 28.29
C ILE A 5 2.99 -6.36 29.06
N LYS A 6 2.02 -5.49 28.80
CA LYS A 6 0.66 -5.61 29.34
C LYS A 6 -0.31 -5.67 28.17
N ASP A 7 -0.97 -6.81 28.11
CA ASP A 7 -2.31 -7.03 27.58
C ASP A 7 -2.48 -6.97 26.05
N GLY A 8 -2.56 -8.17 25.47
CA GLY A 8 -2.67 -8.47 24.05
C GLY A 8 -4.00 -8.09 23.39
N LYS A 9 -4.53 -6.89 23.62
CA LYS A 9 -5.67 -6.32 22.88
C LYS A 9 -5.49 -4.81 22.69
N ILE A 10 -5.42 -4.40 21.42
CA ILE A 10 -5.54 -3.03 20.85
C ILE A 10 -4.25 -2.18 21.03
N MET A 11 -3.42 -1.94 20.01
CA MET A 11 -3.55 -0.78 19.12
C MET A 11 -2.38 -0.73 18.10
N LEU A 12 -2.53 -1.35 16.93
CA LEU A 12 -1.81 -0.92 15.72
C LEU A 12 -2.79 -0.38 14.68
N ALA A 13 -3.84 0.32 15.14
CA ALA A 13 -4.84 0.98 14.28
C ALA A 13 -4.28 2.11 13.39
N PHE A 14 -2.97 2.37 13.44
CA PHE A 14 -2.32 3.37 12.62
C PHE A 14 -1.71 2.80 11.34
N MET A 15 -1.50 1.49 11.20
CA MET A 15 -0.84 0.91 10.03
C MET A 15 -1.83 0.29 9.04
N ILE A 16 -1.51 0.42 7.74
CA ILE A 16 -2.25 -0.19 6.65
C ILE A 16 -1.30 -0.83 5.63
N THR A 17 -1.84 -1.76 4.84
CA THR A 17 -1.28 -2.12 3.54
C THR A 17 -2.22 -1.66 2.44
N ALA A 18 -1.79 -0.75 1.59
CA ALA A 18 -2.50 -0.42 0.36
C ALA A 18 -2.20 -1.49 -0.71
N TYR A 19 -3.24 -2.00 -1.35
CA TYR A 19 -3.18 -2.89 -2.50
C TYR A 19 -3.56 -2.13 -3.76
N VAL A 20 -2.69 -2.20 -4.77
CA VAL A 20 -2.86 -1.54 -6.07
C VAL A 20 -2.49 -2.51 -7.18
N THR A 21 -3.24 -2.56 -8.27
CA THR A 21 -2.87 -3.29 -9.49
C THR A 21 -2.48 -2.33 -10.61
N PHE A 22 -1.54 -2.76 -11.45
CA PHE A 22 -0.93 -1.97 -12.53
C PHE A 22 -0.88 -2.78 -13.82
N GLY A 23 -0.97 -2.11 -14.96
CA GLY A 23 -0.88 -2.77 -16.27
C GLY A 23 0.53 -3.23 -16.62
N SER A 24 1.57 -2.79 -15.90
CA SER A 24 2.94 -3.23 -16.11
C SER A 24 3.83 -3.11 -14.87
N LYS A 25 4.91 -3.90 -14.81
CA LYS A 25 5.95 -3.79 -13.77
C LYS A 25 6.56 -2.39 -13.71
N LYS A 26 6.87 -1.83 -14.88
CA LYS A 26 7.50 -0.50 -15.01
C LYS A 26 6.63 0.60 -14.42
N GLU A 27 5.32 0.53 -14.64
CA GLU A 27 4.36 1.46 -14.04
C GLU A 27 4.31 1.31 -12.51
N ALA A 28 4.21 0.07 -12.02
CA ALA A 28 4.23 -0.22 -10.59
C ALA A 28 5.50 0.32 -9.90
N GLU A 29 6.67 0.08 -10.49
CA GLU A 29 7.97 0.57 -9.97
C GLU A 29 8.05 2.10 -9.97
N LYS A 30 7.58 2.75 -11.05
CA LYS A 30 7.54 4.22 -11.15
C LYS A 30 6.69 4.83 -10.04
N ILE A 31 5.49 4.30 -9.83
CA ILE A 31 4.55 4.81 -8.82
C ILE A 31 5.04 4.47 -7.41
N ALA A 32 5.58 3.27 -7.18
CA ALA A 32 6.21 2.91 -5.91
C ALA A 32 7.34 3.88 -5.53
N LEU A 33 8.22 4.21 -6.49
CA LEU A 33 9.31 5.17 -6.28
C LEU A 33 8.77 6.57 -5.94
N ALA A 34 7.71 7.02 -6.61
CA ALA A 34 7.09 8.32 -6.33
C ALA A 34 6.48 8.37 -4.92
N LEU A 35 5.81 7.31 -4.48
CA LEU A 35 5.26 7.17 -3.13
C LEU A 35 6.36 7.17 -2.06
N LEU A 36 7.45 6.42 -2.28
CA LEU A 36 8.61 6.37 -1.40
C LEU A 36 9.29 7.75 -1.28
N LYS A 37 9.57 8.41 -2.42
CA LYS A 37 10.19 9.74 -2.46
C LYS A 37 9.38 10.80 -1.71
N LYS A 38 8.05 10.69 -1.72
CA LYS A 38 7.15 11.58 -0.98
C LYS A 38 6.88 11.14 0.46
N ARG A 39 7.56 10.10 0.96
CA ARG A 39 7.41 9.58 2.32
C ARG A 39 5.96 9.16 2.62
N LEU A 40 5.21 8.76 1.59
CA LEU A 40 3.82 8.31 1.72
C LEU A 40 3.73 6.83 2.05
N ILE A 41 4.75 6.04 1.74
CA ILE A 41 4.86 4.62 2.07
C ILE A 41 6.28 4.37 2.58
N ALA A 42 6.44 3.38 3.45
CA ALA A 42 7.76 2.93 3.91
C ALA A 42 8.32 1.81 3.03
N CYS A 43 7.45 0.96 2.47
CA CYS A 43 7.85 -0.23 1.72
C CYS A 43 6.80 -0.56 0.65
N ALA A 44 7.26 -1.10 -0.48
CA ALA A 44 6.44 -1.69 -1.52
C ALA A 44 6.94 -3.09 -1.87
N ASN A 45 6.05 -4.08 -1.96
CA ASN A 45 6.33 -5.35 -2.61
C ASN A 45 5.54 -5.43 -3.90
N ILE A 46 6.21 -5.75 -5.02
CA ILE A 46 5.62 -5.81 -6.36
C ILE A 46 5.75 -7.24 -6.89
N PHE A 47 4.67 -7.81 -7.40
CA PHE A 47 4.63 -9.18 -7.92
C PHE A 47 3.58 -9.33 -9.04
N PRO A 48 3.77 -10.27 -9.98
CA PRO A 48 2.81 -10.51 -11.05
C PRO A 48 1.52 -11.15 -10.51
N VAL A 49 0.38 -10.84 -11.15
CA VAL A 49 -0.94 -11.42 -10.87
C VAL A 49 -1.71 -11.62 -12.17
N ASP A 50 -2.64 -12.58 -12.17
CA ASP A 50 -3.65 -12.75 -13.22
C ASP A 50 -4.98 -12.18 -12.71
N SER A 51 -5.43 -11.11 -13.35
CA SER A 51 -6.66 -10.41 -12.97
C SER A 51 -7.80 -10.82 -13.90
N ARG A 52 -8.99 -11.06 -13.33
CA ARG A 52 -10.23 -11.32 -14.08
C ARG A 52 -11.32 -10.40 -13.61
N TYR A 53 -12.00 -9.73 -14.54
CA TYR A 53 -13.00 -8.71 -14.22
C TYR A 53 -14.01 -8.56 -15.35
N TRP A 54 -15.12 -7.88 -15.06
CA TRP A 54 -16.13 -7.56 -16.07
C TRP A 54 -15.76 -6.28 -16.81
N GLN A 55 -15.78 -6.33 -18.14
CA GLN A 55 -15.68 -5.18 -19.00
C GLN A 55 -16.66 -5.33 -20.17
N ASN A 56 -17.51 -4.32 -20.39
CA ASN A 56 -18.49 -4.31 -21.49
C ASN A 56 -19.33 -5.59 -21.61
N GLY A 57 -19.77 -6.15 -20.48
CA GLY A 57 -20.62 -7.34 -20.44
C GLY A 57 -19.88 -8.66 -20.75
N LYS A 58 -18.54 -8.66 -20.77
CA LYS A 58 -17.72 -9.87 -20.89
C LYS A 58 -16.74 -9.97 -19.73
N ILE A 59 -16.35 -11.20 -19.40
CA ILE A 59 -15.26 -11.44 -18.46
C ILE A 59 -13.96 -11.37 -19.24
N GLU A 60 -13.12 -10.41 -18.88
CA GLU A 60 -11.78 -10.23 -19.42
C GLU A 60 -10.75 -10.83 -18.46
N SER A 61 -9.56 -11.13 -18.98
CA SER A 61 -8.40 -11.55 -18.20
C SER A 61 -7.16 -10.79 -18.63
N GLN A 62 -6.36 -10.31 -17.67
CA GLN A 62 -5.15 -9.56 -17.95
C GLN A 62 -4.03 -9.95 -16.98
N GLN A 63 -2.82 -10.08 -17.53
CA GLN A 63 -1.60 -10.16 -16.73
C GLN A 63 -1.25 -8.77 -16.20
N GLU A 64 -1.20 -8.64 -14.89
CA GLU A 64 -0.96 -7.38 -14.19
C GLU A 64 0.17 -7.52 -13.18
N TYR A 65 0.54 -6.41 -12.56
CA TYR A 65 1.40 -6.40 -11.38
C TYR A 65 0.64 -5.81 -10.21
N ALA A 66 0.67 -6.50 -9.07
CA ALA A 66 0.14 -5.98 -7.83
C ALA A 66 1.25 -5.38 -6.96
N MET A 67 0.90 -4.36 -6.18
CA MET A 67 1.73 -3.79 -5.14
C MET A 67 1.05 -3.87 -3.78
N LEU A 68 1.79 -4.32 -2.77
CA LEU A 68 1.45 -4.19 -1.37
C LEU A 68 2.32 -3.12 -0.72
N ALA A 69 1.76 -1.92 -0.53
CA ALA A 69 2.44 -0.76 0.02
C ALA A 69 2.14 -0.55 1.50
N LYS A 70 3.16 -0.59 2.37
CA LYS A 70 3.01 -0.47 3.83
C LYS A 70 3.16 0.99 4.24
N SER A 71 2.18 1.48 4.99
CA SER A 71 2.15 2.88 5.42
C SER A 71 1.34 3.10 6.70
N GLN A 72 1.30 4.35 7.15
CA GLN A 72 0.34 4.83 8.13
C GLN A 72 -1.02 5.11 7.46
N LYS A 73 -2.10 4.78 8.16
CA LYS A 73 -3.50 4.98 7.75
C LYS A 73 -3.79 6.41 7.32
N ARG A 74 -3.21 7.39 8.01
CA ARG A 74 -3.34 8.83 7.70
C ARG A 74 -2.86 9.22 6.29
N HIS A 75 -2.02 8.40 5.65
CA HIS A 75 -1.50 8.67 4.30
C HIS A 75 -2.35 8.08 3.19
N PHE A 76 -3.36 7.26 3.51
CA PHE A 76 -4.11 6.52 2.48
C PHE A 76 -4.72 7.42 1.41
N GLU A 77 -5.36 8.53 1.80
CA GLU A 77 -5.96 9.46 0.86
C GLU A 77 -4.92 10.09 -0.08
N ARG A 78 -3.72 10.39 0.43
CA ARG A 78 -2.61 10.93 -0.36
C ARG A 78 -1.98 9.87 -1.27
N ILE A 79 -1.89 8.62 -0.81
CA ILE A 79 -1.46 7.48 -1.63
C ILE A 79 -2.43 7.31 -2.80
N LYS A 80 -3.74 7.24 -2.51
CA LYS A 80 -4.81 7.09 -3.50
C LYS A 80 -4.77 8.20 -4.55
N ALA A 81 -4.70 9.46 -4.12
CA ALA A 81 -4.63 10.60 -5.03
C ALA A 81 -3.39 10.56 -5.94
N LEU A 82 -2.22 10.22 -5.39
CA LEU A 82 -1.00 10.13 -6.20
C LEU A 82 -1.07 8.98 -7.21
N VAL A 83 -1.55 7.81 -6.77
CA VAL A 83 -1.72 6.65 -7.65
C VAL A 83 -2.65 7.04 -8.79
N GLN A 84 -3.84 7.56 -8.51
CA GLN A 84 -4.82 8.00 -9.52
C GLN A 84 -4.25 9.03 -10.51
N ALA A 85 -3.45 9.99 -10.03
CA ALA A 85 -2.84 11.01 -10.88
C ALA A 85 -1.75 10.46 -11.82
N MET A 86 -1.16 9.30 -11.52
CA MET A 86 -0.04 8.72 -12.27
C MET A 86 -0.41 7.44 -13.03
N HIS A 87 -1.57 6.86 -12.75
CA HIS A 87 -1.98 5.57 -13.28
C HIS A 87 -2.44 5.65 -14.73
N SER A 88 -2.18 4.62 -15.53
CA SER A 88 -2.66 4.50 -16.91
C SER A 88 -4.16 4.19 -17.00
N TYR A 89 -4.68 3.37 -16.08
CA TYR A 89 -6.11 3.09 -16.00
C TYR A 89 -6.92 4.28 -15.50
N GLU A 90 -8.11 4.45 -16.09
CA GLU A 90 -9.09 5.47 -15.69
C GLU A 90 -9.63 5.22 -14.27
N VAL A 91 -9.89 3.95 -13.94
CA VAL A 91 -10.38 3.53 -12.61
C VAL A 91 -9.41 2.49 -12.02
N PRO A 92 -8.27 2.90 -11.44
CA PRO A 92 -7.32 1.96 -10.87
C PRO A 92 -7.84 1.33 -9.58
N CYS A 93 -7.52 0.05 -9.36
CA CYS A 93 -7.75 -0.59 -8.09
C CYS A 93 -6.82 0.03 -7.03
N VAL A 94 -7.37 0.70 -6.02
CA VAL A 94 -6.63 1.20 -4.86
C VAL A 94 -7.44 0.97 -3.60
N VAL A 95 -7.10 -0.08 -2.87
CA VAL A 95 -7.78 -0.47 -1.62
C VAL A 95 -6.78 -0.58 -0.48
N CYS A 96 -7.24 -0.63 0.77
CA CYS A 96 -6.35 -0.84 1.92
C CYS A 96 -6.88 -1.89 2.89
N TYR A 97 -5.94 -2.61 3.49
CA TYR A 97 -6.18 -3.54 4.60
C TYR A 97 -5.58 -2.95 5.89
N ASP A 98 -6.35 -2.97 6.98
CA ASP A 98 -5.84 -2.60 8.29
C ASP A 98 -4.87 -3.67 8.79
N ILE A 99 -3.73 -3.25 9.36
CA ILE A 99 -2.75 -4.15 9.97
C ILE A 99 -3.06 -4.28 11.46
N SER A 100 -3.48 -5.48 11.89
CA SER A 100 -3.81 -5.75 13.30
C SER A 100 -2.57 -5.90 14.20
N GLY A 101 -1.41 -6.24 13.62
CA GLY A 101 -0.18 -6.50 14.37
C GLY A 101 1.08 -6.44 13.50
N ALA A 102 2.17 -5.94 14.09
CA ALA A 102 3.52 -5.93 13.53
C ALA A 102 4.53 -5.94 14.68
N SER A 103 5.79 -6.31 14.41
CA SER A 103 6.84 -6.15 15.42
C SER A 103 7.00 -4.68 15.80
N ALA A 104 7.37 -4.41 17.06
CA ALA A 104 7.57 -3.04 17.54
C ALA A 104 8.64 -2.30 16.74
N SER A 105 9.73 -2.99 16.37
CA SER A 105 10.79 -2.43 15.53
C SER A 105 10.30 -2.07 14.13
N TYR A 106 9.53 -2.94 13.47
CA TYR A 106 9.04 -2.69 12.12
C TYR A 106 8.00 -1.57 12.07
N SER A 107 7.03 -1.59 12.99
CA SER A 107 6.02 -0.52 13.07
C SER A 107 6.62 0.84 13.44
N GLY A 108 7.65 0.85 14.30
CA GLY A 108 8.46 2.04 14.60
C GLY A 108 9.13 2.60 13.35
N TRP A 109 9.82 1.74 12.59
CA TRP A 109 10.46 2.13 11.33
C TRP A 109 9.47 2.66 10.30
N VAL A 110 8.32 1.98 10.10
CA VAL A 110 7.27 2.48 9.17
C VAL A 110 6.80 3.87 9.58
N ARG A 111 6.63 4.12 10.89
CA ARG A 111 6.25 5.44 11.39
C ARG A 111 7.32 6.47 11.06
N GLU A 112 8.58 6.19 11.36
CA GLU A 112 9.71 7.08 11.14
C GLU A 112 9.85 7.47 9.65
N GLU A 113 9.93 6.47 8.76
CA GLU A 113 10.10 6.68 7.31
C GLU A 113 8.90 7.34 6.62
N THR A 114 7.78 7.50 7.33
CA THR A 114 6.57 8.18 6.82
C THR A 114 6.11 9.32 7.73
N SER A 115 6.98 9.83 8.59
CA SER A 115 6.61 10.93 9.49
C SER A 115 6.54 12.28 8.78
N GLY A 116 7.21 12.44 7.64
CA GLY A 116 7.44 13.76 7.04
C GLY A 116 8.40 14.55 7.93
N HIS A 117 9.39 15.21 7.34
CA HIS A 117 10.07 16.33 7.97
C HIS A 117 9.66 17.56 7.17
#